data_AF-A0A522WAW4-F1
#
_entry.id   AF-A0A522WAW4-F1
#
_cell.length_a   1.000
_cell.length_b   1.000
_cell.length_c   1.000
_cell.angle_alpha   90.00
_cell.angle_beta   90.00
_cell.angle_gamma   90.00
#
_symmetry.space_group_name_H-M   'P 1'
#
loop_
_entity.id
_entity.type
_entity.pdbx_description
1 polymer ?
#
loop_
_entity_poly.entity_id
_entity_poly.type
_entity_poly.pdbx_seq_one_letter_code
_entity_poly.pdbx_strand_id
1 'polypeptide(L)'
;KIRKADFIANPGCYPTAALLALMPLLKAGDFSVKDIIIDAKSGYSGAGRKPADDPFWQELKDNFRAYKVDAHQHTPEINQELSKAAGKKISATFVPHLLPIERGILETIYVRVTGNGLRVTGKNLINLYKKFYKDTPFMRIRDDGEFPGLSDVQHTNMCDIGIKVSQDRKMIIILSAIDNLLKGASGQAVQNMNLMIGFKETDGLL
;
A
#
# COMPACT_ATOMS: atom_id res chain seq x y z
N LYS A 1 6.87 14.95 12.60
CA LYS A 1 8.24 14.84 12.02
C LYS A 1 8.34 15.65 10.73
N ILE A 2 7.44 15.45 9.76
CA ILE A 2 7.47 16.16 8.46
C ILE A 2 7.48 17.69 8.58
N ARG A 3 6.56 18.29 9.36
CA ARG A 3 6.44 19.76 9.52
C ARG A 3 7.71 20.51 9.95
N LYS A 4 8.70 19.81 10.52
CA LYS A 4 9.96 20.40 11.03
C LYS A 4 11.19 19.87 10.30
N ALA A 5 11.01 19.11 9.23
CA ALA A 5 12.11 18.53 8.48
C ALA A 5 12.58 19.51 7.40
N ASP A 6 13.88 19.62 7.21
CA ASP A 6 14.49 20.37 6.10
C ASP A 6 14.60 19.52 4.83
N PHE A 7 14.56 18.20 4.98
CA PHE A 7 14.66 17.23 3.89
C PHE A 7 13.70 16.06 4.14
N ILE A 8 12.96 15.67 3.09
CA ILE A 8 12.06 14.52 3.10
C ILE A 8 12.45 13.58 1.96
N ALA A 9 12.79 12.33 2.32
CA ALA A 9 12.79 11.24 1.37
C ALA A 9 11.34 10.76 1.20
N ASN A 10 10.74 11.09 0.06
CA ASN A 10 9.38 10.64 -0.27
C ASN A 10 9.40 9.11 -0.50
N PRO A 11 8.42 8.36 0.05
CA PRO A 11 8.42 6.90 -0.03
C PRO A 11 8.22 6.40 -1.46
N GLY A 12 8.60 5.15 -1.70
CA GLY A 12 8.28 4.44 -2.93
C GLY A 12 6.78 4.13 -3.06
N CYS A 13 6.34 3.89 -4.29
CA CYS A 13 4.91 3.66 -4.60
C CYS A 13 4.36 2.36 -3.99
N TYR A 14 5.03 1.22 -4.15
CA TYR A 14 4.66 -0.04 -3.50
C TYR A 14 4.76 0.03 -1.96
N PRO A 15 5.88 0.53 -1.36
CA PRO A 15 5.96 0.76 0.08
C PRO A 15 4.79 1.56 0.63
N THR A 16 4.33 2.59 -0.09
CA THR A 16 3.17 3.38 0.32
C THR A 16 1.92 2.53 0.49
N ALA A 17 1.55 1.74 -0.53
CA ALA A 17 0.36 0.88 -0.47
C ALA A 17 0.49 -0.20 0.62
N ALA A 18 1.66 -0.84 0.71
CA ALA A 18 1.94 -1.92 1.65
C ALA A 18 1.90 -1.43 3.11
N LEU A 19 2.58 -0.32 3.38
CA LEU A 19 2.69 0.22 4.74
C LEU A 19 1.33 0.76 5.21
N LEU A 20 0.59 1.49 4.36
CA LEU A 20 -0.77 1.94 4.70
C LEU A 20 -1.70 0.77 5.02
N ALA A 21 -1.56 -0.35 4.31
CA ALA A 21 -2.32 -1.55 4.58
C ALA A 21 -1.92 -2.23 5.91
N LEU A 22 -0.63 -2.30 6.25
CA LEU A 22 -0.13 -3.11 7.35
C LEU A 22 0.03 -2.35 8.68
N MET A 23 0.16 -1.02 8.66
CA MET A 23 0.39 -0.21 9.87
C MET A 23 -0.64 -0.43 10.98
N PRO A 24 -1.96 -0.47 10.72
CA PRO A 24 -2.95 -0.65 11.78
C PRO A 24 -2.79 -1.99 12.52
N LEU A 25 -2.52 -3.08 11.79
CA LEU A 25 -2.30 -4.40 12.40
C LEU A 25 -1.05 -4.43 13.27
N LEU A 26 0.05 -3.86 12.77
CA LEU A 26 1.32 -3.85 13.50
C LEU A 26 1.26 -2.98 14.76
N LYS A 27 0.48 -1.90 14.73
CA LYS A 27 0.35 -0.96 15.86
C LYS A 27 -0.69 -1.38 16.90
N ALA A 28 -1.66 -2.22 16.54
CA ALA A 28 -2.67 -2.70 17.49
C ALA A 28 -2.06 -3.59 18.59
N GLY A 29 -0.93 -4.25 18.35
CA GLY A 29 -0.23 -5.09 19.34
C GLY A 29 -0.94 -6.41 19.69
N ASP A 30 -2.23 -6.53 19.39
CA ASP A 30 -3.07 -7.70 19.71
C ASP A 30 -2.82 -8.93 18.83
N PHE A 31 -1.98 -8.80 17.79
CA PHE A 31 -1.78 -9.83 16.77
C PHE A 31 -0.30 -10.18 16.63
N SER A 32 0.01 -11.46 16.79
CA SER A 32 1.28 -11.98 16.27
C SER A 32 1.10 -12.27 14.79
N VAL A 33 1.54 -11.32 13.97
CA VAL A 33 1.62 -11.48 12.51
C VAL A 33 2.89 -12.23 12.14
N LYS A 34 2.75 -13.22 11.26
CA LYS A 34 3.84 -13.93 10.59
C LYS A 34 3.49 -14.07 9.11
N ASP A 35 4.47 -14.44 8.31
CA ASP A 35 4.27 -14.77 6.89
C ASP A 35 3.51 -13.68 6.12
N ILE A 36 4.05 -12.45 6.13
CA ILE A 36 3.49 -11.35 5.34
C ILE A 36 3.85 -11.57 3.87
N ILE A 37 2.85 -11.75 3.03
CA ILE A 37 3.00 -11.89 1.58
C ILE A 37 2.30 -10.71 0.92
N ILE A 38 3.03 -9.97 0.09
CA ILE A 38 2.55 -8.82 -0.66
C ILE A 38 2.61 -9.19 -2.14
N ASP A 39 1.44 -9.48 -2.72
CA ASP A 39 1.27 -9.69 -4.15
C ASP A 39 0.76 -8.39 -4.78
N ALA A 40 1.67 -7.64 -5.38
CA ALA A 40 1.43 -6.28 -5.83
C ALA A 40 1.30 -6.20 -7.35
N LYS A 41 0.32 -5.43 -7.85
CA LYS A 41 0.08 -5.22 -9.28
C LYS A 41 0.14 -3.72 -9.56
N SER A 42 0.93 -3.29 -10.55
CA SER A 42 1.08 -1.88 -10.92
C SER A 42 0.85 -1.67 -12.41
N GLY A 43 0.23 -0.54 -12.75
CA GLY A 43 0.30 0.00 -14.10
C GLY A 43 1.74 0.35 -14.52
N TYR A 44 1.96 0.46 -15.83
CA TYR A 44 3.29 0.59 -16.41
C TYR A 44 3.96 1.94 -16.17
N SER A 45 3.22 2.99 -15.81
CA SER A 45 3.79 4.33 -15.57
C SER A 45 4.83 4.37 -14.45
N GLY A 46 4.80 3.40 -13.52
CA GLY A 46 5.82 3.26 -12.48
C GLY A 46 7.21 2.88 -13.01
N ALA A 47 7.32 2.37 -14.24
CA ALA A 47 8.59 2.05 -14.90
C ALA A 47 9.29 3.30 -15.49
N GLY A 48 8.65 4.47 -15.42
CA GLY A 48 9.12 5.72 -16.01
C GLY A 48 8.78 5.86 -17.49
N ARG A 49 9.14 7.02 -18.06
CA ARG A 49 8.90 7.32 -19.49
C ARG A 49 9.92 6.59 -20.36
N LYS A 50 9.43 5.80 -21.31
CA LYS A 50 10.24 5.08 -22.30
C LYS A 50 10.03 5.66 -23.72
N PRO A 51 11.04 5.64 -24.60
CA PRO A 51 10.86 5.92 -26.03
C PRO A 51 9.78 5.04 -26.65
N ALA A 52 9.11 5.49 -27.71
CA ALA A 52 7.99 4.75 -28.32
C ALA A 52 8.42 3.43 -28.98
N ASP A 53 9.67 3.32 -29.38
CA ASP A 53 10.30 2.15 -29.99
C ASP A 53 10.98 1.21 -28.98
N ASP A 54 10.88 1.50 -27.68
CA ASP A 54 11.43 0.64 -26.62
C ASP A 54 10.78 -0.76 -26.65
N PRO A 55 11.56 -1.86 -26.67
CA PRO A 55 11.03 -3.23 -26.64
C PRO A 55 10.06 -3.49 -25.49
N PHE A 56 10.16 -2.73 -24.39
CA PHE A 56 9.21 -2.74 -23.28
C PHE A 56 7.74 -2.67 -23.73
N TRP A 57 7.42 -1.88 -24.76
CA TRP A 57 6.04 -1.74 -25.21
C TRP A 57 5.50 -3.01 -25.87
N GLN A 58 6.36 -3.76 -26.55
CA GLN A 58 5.99 -5.07 -27.10
C GLN A 58 5.84 -6.09 -25.98
N GLU A 59 6.72 -6.08 -24.98
CA GLU A 59 6.60 -6.94 -23.80
C GLU A 59 5.36 -6.66 -22.96
N LEU A 60 4.88 -5.42 -22.96
CA LEU A 60 3.71 -4.99 -22.20
C LEU A 60 2.39 -5.35 -22.89
N LYS A 61 2.38 -5.34 -24.23
CA LYS A 61 1.17 -5.56 -25.02
C LYS A 61 0.54 -6.91 -24.68
N ASP A 62 -0.73 -6.87 -24.29
CA ASP A 62 -1.55 -8.04 -23.95
C ASP A 62 -0.90 -8.99 -22.93
N ASN A 63 -0.04 -8.45 -22.06
CA ASN A 63 0.76 -9.24 -21.13
C ASN A 63 0.57 -8.81 -19.67
N PHE A 64 0.66 -9.78 -18.77
CA PHE A 64 0.66 -9.59 -17.32
C PHE A 64 1.76 -10.48 -16.73
N ARG A 65 2.78 -9.85 -16.13
CA ARG A 65 3.97 -10.58 -15.69
C ARG A 65 4.51 -10.11 -14.36
N ALA A 66 5.01 -11.06 -13.57
CA ALA A 66 5.86 -10.75 -12.43
C ALA A 66 7.21 -10.21 -12.91
N TYR A 67 7.88 -9.40 -12.08
CA TYR A 67 9.23 -8.94 -12.33
C TYR A 67 9.99 -8.75 -11.03
N LYS A 68 11.33 -8.85 -11.07
CA LYS A 68 12.21 -8.67 -9.89
C LYS A 68 11.71 -9.45 -8.65
N VAL A 69 11.23 -10.67 -8.87
CA VAL A 69 10.75 -11.57 -7.81
C VAL A 69 11.89 -11.79 -6.83
N ASP A 70 11.65 -11.51 -5.55
CA ASP A 70 12.65 -11.58 -4.46
C ASP A 70 13.91 -10.70 -4.66
N ALA A 71 13.87 -9.72 -5.57
CA ALA A 71 15.01 -8.88 -5.92
C ALA A 71 14.64 -7.39 -6.10
N HIS A 72 13.42 -7.00 -5.74
CA HIS A 72 12.95 -5.63 -5.96
C HIS A 72 13.55 -4.62 -4.97
N GLN A 73 13.93 -3.44 -5.46
CA GLN A 73 14.58 -2.39 -4.66
C GLN A 73 13.69 -1.79 -3.55
N HIS A 74 12.37 -2.02 -3.59
CA HIS A 74 11.46 -1.61 -2.51
C HIS A 74 11.36 -2.62 -1.36
N THR A 75 11.84 -3.86 -1.53
CA THR A 75 11.78 -4.87 -0.47
C THR A 75 12.52 -4.40 0.81
N PRO A 76 13.72 -3.80 0.74
CA PRO A 76 14.39 -3.26 1.92
C PRO A 76 13.60 -2.14 2.61
N GLU A 77 12.97 -1.22 1.85
CA GLU A 77 12.17 -0.12 2.40
C GLU A 77 10.93 -0.64 3.15
N ILE A 78 10.20 -1.59 2.54
CA ILE A 78 9.06 -2.26 3.16
C ILE A 78 9.50 -2.92 4.47
N ASN A 79 10.54 -3.76 4.43
CA ASN A 79 11.00 -4.48 5.60
C ASN A 79 11.52 -3.55 6.71
N GLN A 80 12.19 -2.46 6.35
CA GLN A 80 12.67 -1.44 7.29
C GLN A 80 11.51 -0.84 8.08
N GLU A 81 10.51 -0.30 7.38
CA GLU A 81 9.41 0.42 8.05
C GLU A 81 8.45 -0.54 8.76
N LEU A 82 8.22 -1.75 8.24
CA LEU A 82 7.48 -2.79 8.98
C LEU A 82 8.20 -3.22 10.26
N SER A 83 9.52 -3.43 10.19
CA SER A 83 10.30 -3.84 11.37
C SER A 83 10.27 -2.78 12.47
N LYS A 84 10.43 -1.51 12.07
CA LYS A 84 10.34 -0.35 12.95
C LYS A 84 8.94 -0.19 13.54
N ALA A 85 7.89 -0.42 12.76
CA ALA A 85 6.52 -0.36 13.25
C ALA A 85 6.23 -1.45 14.30
N ALA A 86 6.75 -2.66 14.07
CA ALA A 86 6.58 -3.84 14.92
C ALA A 86 7.54 -3.91 16.12
N GLY A 87 8.61 -3.11 16.15
CA GLY A 87 9.65 -3.17 17.18
C GLY A 87 10.52 -4.43 17.13
N LYS A 88 10.46 -5.20 16.03
CA LYS A 88 11.21 -6.44 15.81
C LYS A 88 11.46 -6.63 14.31
N LYS A 89 12.44 -7.46 13.95
CA LYS A 89 12.71 -7.77 12.54
C LYS A 89 11.49 -8.43 11.88
N ILE A 90 11.03 -7.83 10.78
CA ILE A 90 9.98 -8.35 9.89
C ILE A 90 10.59 -8.54 8.51
N SER A 91 10.26 -9.65 7.86
CA SER A 91 10.60 -9.94 6.47
C SER A 91 9.32 -10.31 5.74
N ALA A 92 8.91 -9.47 4.79
CA ALA A 92 7.79 -9.74 3.91
C ALA A 92 8.27 -10.39 2.61
N THR A 93 7.50 -11.34 2.09
CA THR A 93 7.63 -11.78 0.69
C THR A 93 6.95 -10.75 -0.19
N PHE A 94 7.68 -10.14 -1.13
CA PHE A 94 7.16 -9.11 -2.02
C PHE A 94 7.34 -9.53 -3.48
N VAL A 95 6.23 -9.61 -4.22
CA VAL A 95 6.22 -9.96 -5.64
C VAL A 95 5.44 -8.92 -6.42
N PRO A 96 6.11 -8.05 -7.18
CA PRO A 96 5.44 -7.09 -8.04
C PRO A 96 5.14 -7.68 -9.42
N HIS A 97 3.98 -7.29 -9.95
CA HIS A 97 3.51 -7.61 -11.27
C HIS A 97 3.22 -6.33 -12.05
N LEU A 98 3.48 -6.39 -13.36
CA LEU A 98 3.25 -5.32 -14.32
C LEU A 98 1.95 -5.58 -15.07
N LEU A 99 1.02 -4.63 -15.02
CA LEU A 99 -0.26 -4.64 -15.72
C LEU A 99 -0.18 -3.86 -17.05
N PRO A 100 -0.95 -4.25 -18.08
CA PRO A 100 -1.03 -3.55 -19.36
C PRO A 100 -1.97 -2.33 -19.30
N ILE A 101 -1.86 -1.53 -18.23
CA ILE A 101 -2.63 -0.31 -18.00
C ILE A 101 -1.70 0.80 -17.49
N GLU A 102 -2.04 2.07 -17.70
CA GLU A 102 -1.12 3.17 -17.39
C GLU A 102 -0.89 3.34 -15.88
N ARG A 103 -1.95 3.41 -15.09
CA ARG A 103 -1.91 3.89 -13.70
C ARG A 103 -2.58 2.94 -12.72
N GLY A 104 -2.15 3.06 -11.47
CA GLY A 104 -2.72 2.37 -10.33
C GLY A 104 -1.78 1.30 -9.78
N ILE A 105 -1.79 1.15 -8.46
CA ILE A 105 -1.27 -0.01 -7.74
C ILE A 105 -2.43 -0.63 -6.98
N LEU A 106 -2.54 -1.96 -7.06
CA LEU A 106 -3.38 -2.77 -6.19
C LEU A 106 -2.51 -3.87 -5.56
N GLU A 107 -2.44 -3.87 -4.24
CA GLU A 107 -1.74 -4.89 -3.49
C GLU A 107 -2.75 -5.81 -2.80
N THR A 108 -2.57 -7.11 -3.00
CA THR A 108 -3.25 -8.14 -2.22
C THR A 108 -2.27 -8.67 -1.20
N ILE A 109 -2.55 -8.41 0.07
CA ILE A 109 -1.62 -8.67 1.17
C ILE A 109 -2.23 -9.74 2.06
N TYR A 110 -1.47 -10.81 2.25
CA TYR A 110 -1.83 -11.93 3.09
C TYR A 110 -0.99 -11.89 4.36
N VAL A 111 -1.65 -12.02 5.50
CA VAL A 111 -1.00 -12.03 6.80
C VAL A 111 -1.49 -13.23 7.57
N ARG A 112 -0.57 -14.13 7.94
CA ARG A 112 -0.92 -15.25 8.82
C ARG A 112 -1.10 -14.76 10.24
N VAL A 113 -2.22 -15.12 10.82
CA VAL A 113 -2.54 -14.83 12.22
C VAL A 113 -2.11 -16.01 13.08
N THR A 114 -1.41 -15.73 14.19
CA THR A 114 -1.00 -16.74 15.17
C THR A 114 -1.50 -16.39 16.57
N GLY A 115 -1.74 -17.41 17.42
CA GLY A 115 -2.19 -17.25 18.82
C GLY A 115 -3.70 -17.00 18.98
N ASN A 116 -4.11 -16.22 19.99
CA ASN A 116 -5.51 -15.86 20.28
C ASN A 116 -6.22 -15.05 19.18
N GLY A 117 -5.55 -14.81 18.03
CA GLY A 117 -6.11 -14.16 16.85
C GLY A 117 -7.28 -14.92 16.18
N LEU A 118 -7.70 -16.06 16.73
CA LEU A 118 -8.97 -16.74 16.41
C LEU A 118 -10.22 -15.91 16.77
N ARG A 119 -10.10 -14.85 17.59
CA ARG A 119 -11.20 -13.94 17.96
C ARG A 119 -11.40 -12.76 16.98
N VAL A 120 -10.65 -12.75 15.89
CA VAL A 120 -10.58 -11.62 14.97
C VAL A 120 -11.63 -11.81 13.89
N THR A 121 -12.66 -10.98 13.91
CA THR A 121 -13.68 -10.94 12.86
C THR A 121 -13.34 -9.85 11.85
N GLY A 122 -13.83 -9.99 10.61
CA GLY A 122 -13.70 -8.94 9.60
C GLY A 122 -14.22 -7.59 10.11
N LYS A 123 -15.38 -7.59 10.79
CA LYS A 123 -15.96 -6.38 11.41
C LYS A 123 -15.03 -5.72 12.44
N ASN A 124 -14.38 -6.50 13.30
CA ASN A 124 -13.44 -5.95 14.29
C ASN A 124 -12.21 -5.33 13.61
N LEU A 125 -11.69 -5.96 12.55
CA LEU A 125 -10.57 -5.39 11.78
C LEU A 125 -10.96 -4.13 11.02
N ILE A 126 -12.11 -4.11 10.36
CA ILE A 126 -12.60 -2.92 9.66
C ILE A 126 -12.76 -1.76 10.65
N ASN A 127 -13.32 -2.02 11.83
CA ASN A 127 -13.43 -1.02 12.89
C ASN A 127 -12.07 -0.53 13.40
N LEU A 128 -11.09 -1.44 13.55
CA LEU A 128 -9.71 -1.08 13.89
C LEU A 128 -9.12 -0.10 12.87
N TYR A 129 -9.28 -0.40 11.57
CA TYR A 129 -8.74 0.44 10.49
C TYR A 129 -9.46 1.78 10.39
N LYS A 130 -10.80 1.78 10.46
CA LYS A 130 -11.60 3.02 10.50
C LYS A 130 -11.19 3.90 11.68
N LYS A 131 -10.97 3.32 12.86
CA LYS A 131 -10.50 4.06 14.04
C LYS A 131 -9.08 4.58 13.85
N PHE A 132 -8.18 3.79 13.27
CA PHE A 132 -6.78 4.18 13.05
C PHE A 132 -6.67 5.35 12.07
N TYR A 133 -7.45 5.35 11.00
CA TYR A 133 -7.41 6.35 9.94
C TYR A 133 -8.49 7.44 10.02
N LYS A 134 -9.24 7.53 11.14
CA LYS A 134 -10.39 8.43 11.28
C LYS A 134 -10.10 9.91 10.95
N ASP A 135 -8.89 10.37 11.25
CA ASP A 135 -8.45 11.76 11.06
C ASP A 135 -7.47 11.87 9.87
N THR A 136 -7.43 10.87 8.99
CA THR A 136 -6.53 10.84 7.82
C THR A 136 -7.34 11.05 6.54
N PRO A 137 -7.31 12.25 5.93
CA PRO A 137 -8.25 12.62 4.87
C PRO A 137 -8.11 11.81 3.59
N PHE A 138 -6.93 11.23 3.35
CA PHE A 138 -6.63 10.46 2.14
C PHE A 138 -6.91 8.96 2.25
N MET A 139 -7.59 8.51 3.31
CA MET A 139 -7.83 7.09 3.56
C MET A 139 -9.31 6.76 3.50
N ARG A 140 -9.68 5.76 2.71
CA ARG A 140 -11.04 5.19 2.68
C ARG A 140 -10.99 3.71 3.06
N ILE A 141 -11.68 3.35 4.14
CA ILE A 141 -11.78 1.96 4.59
C ILE A 141 -13.13 1.41 4.14
N ARG A 142 -13.10 0.42 3.26
CA ARG A 142 -14.27 -0.23 2.68
C ARG A 142 -15.03 -1.05 3.73
N ASP A 143 -16.34 -1.19 3.53
CA ASP A 143 -17.19 -2.01 4.39
C ASP A 143 -16.98 -3.51 4.12
N ASP A 144 -17.53 -4.37 4.99
CA ASP A 144 -17.36 -5.82 4.84
C ASP A 144 -17.99 -6.32 3.55
N GLY A 145 -17.20 -7.01 2.72
CA GLY A 145 -17.62 -7.49 1.40
C GLY A 145 -17.33 -6.51 0.26
N GLU A 146 -16.87 -5.29 0.57
CA GLU A 146 -16.43 -4.33 -0.43
C GLU A 146 -14.90 -4.34 -0.59
N PHE A 147 -14.44 -4.22 -1.82
CA PHE A 147 -13.02 -4.25 -2.16
C PHE A 147 -12.68 -3.15 -3.16
N PRO A 148 -11.54 -2.48 -3.00
CA PRO A 148 -11.16 -1.40 -3.91
C PRO A 148 -10.72 -1.95 -5.26
N GLY A 149 -11.11 -1.25 -6.32
CA GLY A 149 -10.56 -1.35 -7.67
C GLY A 149 -9.63 -0.19 -8.00
N LEU A 150 -8.85 -0.33 -9.08
CA LEU A 150 -7.94 0.73 -9.52
C LEU A 150 -8.68 2.01 -9.94
N SER A 151 -9.84 1.86 -10.58
CA SER A 151 -10.69 2.98 -11.00
C SER A 151 -11.16 3.87 -9.84
N ASP A 152 -11.22 3.33 -8.62
CA ASP A 152 -11.65 4.08 -7.45
C ASP A 152 -10.64 5.15 -7.01
N VAL A 153 -9.37 4.95 -7.34
CA VAL A 153 -8.23 5.71 -6.80
C VAL A 153 -7.39 6.41 -7.87
N GLN A 154 -7.48 5.98 -9.14
CA GLN A 154 -6.80 6.62 -10.26
C GLN A 154 -7.12 8.13 -10.29
N HIS A 155 -6.08 8.94 -10.54
CA HIS A 155 -6.15 10.40 -10.56
C HIS A 155 -6.55 11.06 -9.23
N THR A 156 -6.45 10.34 -8.11
CA THR A 156 -6.65 10.89 -6.76
C THR A 156 -5.42 10.69 -5.88
N ASN A 157 -5.32 11.45 -4.79
CA ASN A 157 -4.34 11.18 -3.73
C ASN A 157 -4.86 10.18 -2.68
N MET A 158 -5.96 9.47 -2.97
CA MET A 158 -6.61 8.56 -2.02
C MET A 158 -5.90 7.20 -1.97
N CYS A 159 -6.01 6.54 -0.82
CA CYS A 159 -5.73 5.14 -0.63
C CYS A 159 -6.97 4.44 -0.08
N ASP A 160 -7.37 3.37 -0.74
CA ASP A 160 -8.53 2.59 -0.37
C ASP A 160 -8.12 1.23 0.15
N ILE A 161 -8.70 0.83 1.27
CA ILE A 161 -8.39 -0.44 1.93
C ILE A 161 -9.66 -1.27 2.11
N GLY A 162 -9.65 -2.49 1.57
CA GLY A 162 -10.63 -3.55 1.85
C GLY A 162 -10.01 -4.67 2.67
N ILE A 163 -10.78 -5.31 3.56
CA ILE A 163 -10.25 -6.32 4.49
C ILE A 163 -11.19 -7.52 4.54
N LYS A 164 -10.61 -8.73 4.50
CA LYS A 164 -11.33 -9.98 4.77
C LYS A 164 -10.51 -10.88 5.68
N VAL A 165 -11.20 -11.69 6.48
CA VAL A 165 -10.61 -12.83 7.19
C VAL A 165 -10.99 -14.09 6.43
N SER A 166 -10.02 -14.97 6.18
CA SER A 166 -10.27 -16.25 5.49
C SER A 166 -11.29 -17.10 6.25
N GLN A 167 -11.99 -18.00 5.55
CA GLN A 167 -13.03 -18.84 6.15
C GLN A 167 -12.50 -19.70 7.31
N ASP A 168 -11.26 -20.20 7.18
CA ASP A 168 -10.56 -20.96 8.22
C ASP A 168 -9.98 -20.09 9.35
N ARG A 169 -10.13 -18.76 9.25
CA ARG A 169 -9.64 -17.73 10.19
C ARG A 169 -8.13 -17.74 10.43
N LYS A 170 -7.35 -18.29 9.51
CA LYS A 170 -5.88 -18.34 9.61
C LYS A 170 -5.19 -17.16 8.92
N MET A 171 -5.89 -16.49 8.01
CA MET A 171 -5.32 -15.42 7.18
C MET A 171 -6.19 -14.17 7.28
N ILE A 172 -5.52 -13.02 7.39
CA ILE A 172 -6.11 -11.73 7.06
C ILE A 172 -5.67 -11.40 5.63
N ILE A 173 -6.63 -11.00 4.82
CA ILE A 173 -6.44 -10.59 3.43
C ILE A 173 -6.78 -9.10 3.38
N ILE A 174 -5.82 -8.28 2.99
CA ILE A 174 -5.97 -6.83 2.88
C ILE A 174 -5.75 -6.46 1.42
N LEU A 175 -6.66 -5.70 0.86
CA LEU A 175 -6.52 -5.12 -0.46
C LEU A 175 -6.27 -3.63 -0.29
N SER A 176 -5.19 -3.11 -0.87
CA SER A 176 -4.83 -1.69 -0.82
C SER A 176 -4.67 -1.17 -2.23
N ALA A 177 -5.40 -0.12 -2.58
CA ALA A 177 -5.33 0.50 -3.89
C ALA A 177 -4.91 1.97 -3.78
N ILE A 178 -4.02 2.41 -4.67
CA ILE A 178 -3.59 3.80 -4.83
C ILE A 178 -3.37 4.15 -6.30
N ASP A 179 -3.39 5.44 -6.65
CA ASP A 179 -2.70 5.91 -7.87
C ASP A 179 -1.18 5.93 -7.61
N ASN A 180 -0.41 5.22 -8.44
CA ASN A 180 1.04 5.06 -8.28
C ASN A 180 1.83 6.34 -8.56
N LEU A 181 1.28 7.28 -9.33
CA LEU A 181 1.91 8.56 -9.67
C LEU A 181 1.48 9.69 -8.74
N LEU A 182 0.32 9.55 -8.08
CA LEU A 182 -0.15 10.51 -7.06
C LEU A 182 0.19 10.03 -5.66
N LYS A 183 -0.69 9.28 -4.99
CA LYS A 183 -0.44 8.84 -3.62
C LYS A 183 0.83 8.00 -3.51
N GLY A 184 1.19 7.25 -4.56
CA GLY A 184 2.45 6.51 -4.63
C GLY A 184 3.70 7.33 -4.98
N ALA A 185 3.56 8.60 -5.37
CA ALA A 185 4.68 9.46 -5.75
C ALA A 185 4.39 10.96 -5.53
N SER A 186 3.97 11.68 -6.57
CA SER A 186 3.97 13.15 -6.61
C SER A 186 2.90 13.77 -5.71
N GLY A 187 1.73 13.15 -5.59
CA GLY A 187 0.68 13.59 -4.69
C GLY A 187 1.12 13.53 -3.23
N GLN A 188 1.83 12.46 -2.86
CA GLN A 188 2.43 12.36 -1.52
C GLN A 188 3.59 13.34 -1.32
N ALA A 189 4.36 13.66 -2.37
CA ALA A 189 5.38 14.69 -2.29
C ALA A 189 4.78 16.08 -2.04
N VAL A 190 3.68 16.43 -2.72
CA VAL A 190 2.93 17.67 -2.48
C VAL A 190 2.30 17.67 -1.08
N GLN A 191 1.75 16.53 -0.63
CA GLN A 191 1.23 16.38 0.73
C GLN A 191 2.32 16.67 1.79
N ASN A 192 3.52 16.13 1.58
CA ASN A 192 4.68 16.40 2.43
C ASN A 192 5.09 17.88 2.38
N MET A 193 5.17 18.46 1.19
CA MET A 193 5.49 19.88 0.98
C MET A 193 4.50 20.78 1.71
N ASN A 194 3.19 20.56 1.56
CA ASN A 194 2.14 21.33 2.24
C ASN A 194 2.39 21.37 3.75
N LEU A 195 2.70 20.22 4.34
CA LEU A 195 3.02 20.13 5.77
C LEU A 195 4.30 20.89 6.15
N MET A 196 5.34 20.84 5.32
CA MET A 196 6.62 21.54 5.55
C MET A 196 6.48 23.06 5.48
N ILE A 197 5.68 23.59 4.54
CA ILE A 197 5.53 25.03 4.33
C ILE A 197 4.35 25.66 5.10
N GLY A 198 3.67 24.88 5.95
CA GLY A 198 2.60 25.37 6.82
C GLY A 198 1.21 25.46 6.18
N PHE A 199 1.03 24.90 4.99
CA PHE A 199 -0.28 24.79 4.33
C PHE A 199 -1.13 23.68 4.95
N LYS A 200 -2.41 23.61 4.55
CA LYS A 200 -3.24 22.46 4.94
C LYS A 200 -2.74 21.25 4.17
N GLU A 201 -2.72 20.11 4.84
CA GLU A 201 -2.23 18.85 4.27
C GLU A 201 -2.94 18.49 2.94
N THR A 202 -4.20 18.91 2.79
CA THR A 202 -5.09 18.60 1.68
C THR A 202 -5.06 19.60 0.52
N ASP A 203 -4.32 20.71 0.64
CA ASP A 203 -4.34 21.76 -0.37
C ASP A 203 -3.88 21.23 -1.74
N GLY A 204 -4.76 21.32 -2.76
CA GLY A 204 -4.50 20.84 -4.12
C GLY A 204 -4.59 19.32 -4.33
N LEU A 205 -5.14 18.56 -3.37
CA LEU A 205 -5.06 17.08 -3.37
C LEU A 205 -6.39 16.34 -3.15
N LEU A 206 -7.51 17.07 -2.98
CA LEU A 206 -8.87 16.50 -2.82
C LEU A 206 -9.77 16.86 -4.01
#